data_AF-A0A1S0UEB9-F1
#
_entry.id   AF-A0A1S0UEB9-F1
#
_cell.length_a   1.000
_cell.length_b   1.000
_cell.length_c   1.000
_cell.angle_alpha   90.00
_cell.angle_beta   90.00
_cell.angle_gamma   90.00
#
_symmetry.space_group_name_H-M   'P 1'
#
loop_
_entity.id
_entity.type
_entity.pdbx_description
1 polymer ?
#
loop_
_entity_poly.entity_id
_entity_poly.type
_entity_poly.pdbx_seq_one_letter_code
_entity_poly.pdbx_strand_id
1 'polypeptide(L)'
;MEEFEFSVRNECKQAFTELQTGVTDLKVTVNNQSTPFHNKTESYIRILFRHTNLYNGLLRNQQSLDSSLSFDGTPAKLPGFEYLLRNTQFLLKLVETVDSNACYTLENKCILSSLIVGSLLDDMRYCTEVVFAILNHHIFLSLEKCEPHIIFRQSGSLAEQIFTVWFSLCFLEYLKNGPGQSMYLLYKALKCQIERGPVDAITGDARYSLNESKLLRKPLNVTSMQLFVIPLDGSKQSPIILRALNCDTITQVKKKLLDSIYSNEPFSARLNVDEFHLEWKCSERYTVVLADDDGLEEGKIKRLKCLDDYNIKENALLAMKLIPSRNTPEYFKKAANSKGSTHPTQYYHLEQPFLIENCTNEEDDTATKSISEIYLTRLITSKRMVQKFVDGFLESVICANGFECPPLLLFVFHTFDEIAIRNNFMDEIAVRSWKVNLWILRFWVNILSNIDYVLDVERIPAVDSSLAVIAQTLVDVFSNANHKFGKESPSSKLLFAKDIKRYRIQVADFFRNIATSPRLSIETFYSYIAVSAESFCGEKIHYVLQNDLYDWIKSNGFSLLEQFSINQCAETRGITECLKYLLYYGEIDMNHIYADVQLE
;
A
#
# COMPACT_ATOMS: atom_id res chain seq x y z
N MET A 1 -3.34 -12.93 -42.87
CA MET A 1 -1.98 -12.34 -42.79
C MET A 1 -2.01 -10.84 -43.07
N GLU A 2 -2.63 -10.39 -44.16
CA GLU A 2 -2.76 -8.95 -44.49
C GLU A 2 -3.57 -8.13 -43.45
N GLU A 3 -4.68 -8.66 -42.94
CA GLU A 3 -5.45 -8.00 -41.86
C GLU A 3 -4.64 -7.86 -40.55
N PHE A 4 -3.82 -8.87 -40.25
CA PHE A 4 -2.93 -8.85 -39.10
C PHE A 4 -1.83 -7.79 -39.30
N GLU A 5 -1.14 -7.79 -40.45
CA GLU A 5 -0.14 -6.77 -40.77
C GLU A 5 -0.72 -5.34 -40.76
N PHE A 6 -1.95 -5.17 -41.25
CA PHE A 6 -2.67 -3.91 -41.22
C PHE A 6 -2.98 -3.46 -39.78
N SER A 7 -3.44 -4.38 -38.92
CA SER A 7 -3.68 -4.10 -37.49
C SER A 7 -2.39 -3.69 -36.77
N VAL A 8 -1.30 -4.43 -36.97
CA VAL A 8 0.01 -4.11 -36.37
C VAL A 8 0.52 -2.76 -36.85
N ARG A 9 0.44 -2.47 -38.16
CA ARG A 9 0.86 -1.19 -38.73
C ARG A 9 0.06 -0.02 -38.18
N ASN A 10 -1.26 -0.15 -38.07
CA ASN A 10 -2.11 0.90 -37.50
C ASN A 10 -1.84 1.12 -36.02
N GLU A 11 -1.62 0.04 -35.29
CA GLU A 11 -1.29 0.12 -33.87
C GLU A 11 0.05 0.82 -33.62
N CYS A 12 1.09 0.50 -34.41
CA CYS A 12 2.38 1.19 -34.36
C CYS A 12 2.25 2.68 -34.72
N LYS A 13 1.45 3.02 -35.74
CA LYS A 13 1.17 4.42 -36.12
C LYS A 13 0.47 5.17 -35.00
N GLN A 14 -0.57 4.58 -34.42
CA GLN A 14 -1.32 5.17 -33.31
C GLN A 14 -0.42 5.39 -32.09
N ALA A 15 0.37 4.39 -31.71
CA ALA A 15 1.32 4.52 -30.61
C ALA A 15 2.34 5.65 -30.87
N PHE A 16 2.81 5.80 -32.12
CA PHE A 16 3.70 6.90 -32.51
C PHE A 16 3.03 8.28 -32.43
N THR A 17 1.78 8.42 -32.86
CA THR A 17 1.01 9.67 -32.73
C THR A 17 0.74 10.02 -31.26
N GLU A 18 0.41 9.03 -30.44
CA GLU A 18 0.20 9.19 -29.00
C GLU A 18 1.48 9.62 -28.28
N LEU A 19 2.63 9.06 -28.68
CA LEU A 19 3.96 9.45 -28.19
C LEU A 19 4.28 10.93 -28.43
N GLN A 20 3.70 11.56 -29.45
CA GLN A 20 3.95 12.97 -29.80
C GLN A 20 2.96 13.94 -29.15
N THR A 21 1.71 13.52 -28.93
CA THR A 21 0.59 14.41 -28.55
C THR A 21 0.20 14.32 -27.07
N GLY A 22 0.51 13.23 -26.37
CA GLY A 22 -0.11 12.95 -25.07
C GLY A 22 0.47 13.69 -23.86
N VAL A 23 1.70 14.23 -23.94
CA VAL A 23 2.45 14.73 -22.77
C VAL A 23 1.89 16.05 -22.19
N THR A 24 1.18 16.84 -22.99
CA THR A 24 0.59 18.13 -22.56
C THR A 24 -0.66 17.95 -21.70
N ASP A 25 -1.53 17.00 -22.05
CA ASP A 25 -2.84 16.82 -21.41
C ASP A 25 -2.72 16.27 -19.97
N LEU A 26 -1.76 15.39 -19.73
CA LEU A 26 -1.47 14.85 -18.39
C LEU A 26 -0.97 15.93 -17.43
N LYS A 27 -0.20 16.92 -17.90
CA LYS A 27 0.34 17.99 -17.04
C LYS A 27 -0.74 18.93 -16.54
N VAL A 28 -1.72 19.27 -17.39
CA VAL A 28 -2.83 20.16 -17.03
C VAL A 28 -3.76 19.49 -16.01
N THR A 29 -4.03 18.20 -16.20
CA THR A 29 -4.95 17.44 -15.34
C THR A 29 -4.36 17.17 -13.95
N VAL A 30 -3.03 17.02 -13.84
CA VAL A 30 -2.36 16.56 -12.61
C VAL A 30 -1.95 17.71 -11.67
N ASN A 31 -1.65 18.91 -12.17
CA ASN A 31 -1.01 19.97 -11.38
C ASN A 31 -1.91 20.80 -10.43
N ASN A 32 -3.24 20.72 -10.52
CA ASN A 32 -4.15 21.69 -9.87
C ASN A 32 -4.86 21.20 -8.59
N GLN A 33 -4.40 20.13 -7.91
CA GLN A 33 -5.16 19.51 -6.83
C GLN A 33 -4.35 19.26 -5.55
N SER A 34 -4.99 19.47 -4.41
CA SER A 34 -4.47 19.08 -3.09
C SER A 34 -4.33 17.57 -2.99
N THR A 35 -3.23 17.10 -2.38
CA THR A 35 -3.04 15.66 -2.15
C THR A 35 -3.99 15.18 -1.05
N PRO A 36 -4.79 14.13 -1.31
CA PRO A 36 -5.77 13.61 -0.36
C PRO A 36 -5.08 12.73 0.69
N PHE A 37 -4.29 13.32 1.58
CA PHE A 37 -3.70 12.58 2.69
C PHE A 37 -4.76 12.16 3.70
N HIS A 38 -4.65 10.94 4.23
CA HIS A 38 -5.43 10.54 5.40
C HIS A 38 -5.08 11.41 6.62
N ASN A 39 -6.03 11.54 7.55
CA ASN A 39 -5.71 12.09 8.86
C ASN A 39 -4.67 11.18 9.56
N LYS A 40 -3.95 11.72 10.54
CA LYS A 40 -2.83 11.00 11.16
C LYS A 40 -3.28 9.69 11.83
N THR A 41 -4.40 9.72 12.54
CA THR A 41 -4.98 8.55 13.22
C THR A 41 -5.30 7.43 12.24
N GLU A 42 -5.92 7.75 11.11
CA GLU A 42 -6.26 6.81 10.03
C GLU A 42 -5.00 6.16 9.45
N SER A 43 -3.96 6.94 9.15
CA SER A 43 -2.68 6.39 8.67
C SER A 43 -2.01 5.49 9.70
N TYR A 44 -2.07 5.84 10.99
CA TYR A 44 -1.55 4.99 12.07
C TYR A 44 -2.31 3.67 12.15
N ILE A 45 -3.64 3.71 12.11
CA ILE A 45 -4.48 2.50 12.11
C ILE A 45 -4.13 1.62 10.91
N ARG A 46 -4.02 2.20 9.71
CA ARG A 46 -3.68 1.48 8.48
C ARG A 46 -2.32 0.78 8.56
N ILE A 47 -1.33 1.42 9.17
CA ILE A 47 0.01 0.83 9.34
C ILE A 47 0.01 -0.25 10.42
N LEU A 48 -0.61 -0.01 11.58
CA LEU A 48 -0.60 -0.91 12.73
C LEU A 48 -1.47 -2.16 12.50
N PHE A 49 -2.67 -1.99 11.93
CA PHE A 49 -3.63 -3.08 11.76
C PHE A 49 -3.55 -3.76 10.38
N ARG A 50 -2.47 -3.51 9.62
CA ARG A 50 -2.25 -4.02 8.26
C ARG A 50 -2.41 -5.55 8.11
N HIS A 51 -2.13 -6.30 9.18
CA HIS A 51 -2.18 -7.79 9.21
C HIS A 51 -3.29 -8.33 10.10
N THR A 52 -4.17 -7.47 10.60
CA THR A 52 -5.28 -7.88 11.47
C THR A 52 -6.60 -7.64 10.77
N ASN A 53 -7.48 -8.65 10.77
CA ASN A 53 -8.86 -8.51 10.29
C ASN A 53 -9.70 -7.47 11.09
N LEU A 54 -9.15 -6.95 12.19
CA LEU A 54 -9.70 -5.90 13.05
C LEU A 54 -9.85 -4.54 12.33
N TYR A 55 -9.15 -4.36 11.20
CA TYR A 55 -9.16 -3.15 10.37
C TYR A 55 -10.58 -2.67 10.00
N ASN A 56 -11.48 -3.59 9.65
CA ASN A 56 -12.84 -3.25 9.22
C ASN A 56 -13.80 -2.91 10.38
N GLY A 57 -13.52 -3.37 11.60
CA GLY A 57 -14.37 -3.15 12.77
C GLY A 57 -14.14 -1.81 13.45
N LEU A 58 -12.89 -1.34 13.50
CA LEU A 58 -12.50 -0.13 14.23
C LEU A 58 -12.79 1.17 13.45
N LEU A 59 -12.65 1.16 12.12
CA LEU A 59 -12.89 2.33 11.28
C LEU A 59 -14.38 2.64 11.09
N ARG A 60 -15.20 1.61 10.89
CA ARG A 60 -16.65 1.76 10.69
C ARG A 60 -17.38 2.21 11.96
N ASN A 61 -16.78 2.00 13.13
CA ASN A 61 -17.35 2.25 14.44
C ASN A 61 -16.71 3.45 15.18
N GLN A 62 -16.02 4.36 14.49
CA GLN A 62 -15.56 5.60 15.14
C GLN A 62 -16.70 6.39 15.80
N GLN A 63 -17.94 6.27 15.29
CA GLN A 63 -19.14 6.89 15.87
C GLN A 63 -19.87 6.04 16.92
N SER A 64 -19.59 4.74 17.05
CA SER A 64 -20.26 3.82 18.00
C SER A 64 -19.35 3.35 19.14
N LEU A 65 -18.08 3.79 19.15
CA LEU A 65 -17.11 3.64 20.25
C LEU A 65 -17.50 4.40 21.53
N ASP A 66 -18.65 5.08 21.57
CA ASP A 66 -19.18 5.76 22.75
C ASP A 66 -20.22 4.92 23.51
N SER A 67 -20.66 3.77 22.99
CA SER A 67 -21.82 3.06 23.57
C SER A 67 -21.62 1.60 23.98
N SER A 68 -20.54 0.92 23.56
CA SER A 68 -20.41 -0.54 23.78
C SER A 68 -19.12 -1.02 24.45
N LEU A 69 -18.24 -0.14 24.90
CA LEU A 69 -17.05 -0.51 25.67
C LEU A 69 -17.02 0.30 26.96
N SER A 70 -17.71 -0.19 27.98
CA SER A 70 -17.42 0.17 29.36
C SER A 70 -15.99 -0.29 29.69
N PHE A 71 -15.01 0.60 29.55
CA PHE A 71 -13.58 0.39 29.81
C PHE A 71 -13.21 0.33 31.31
N ASP A 72 -14.20 0.24 32.20
CA ASP A 72 -14.00 -0.01 33.63
C ASP A 72 -13.87 -1.52 33.85
N GLY A 73 -12.64 -2.03 33.70
CA GLY A 73 -12.29 -3.44 33.94
C GLY A 73 -11.28 -4.06 32.97
N THR A 74 -10.69 -3.29 32.04
CA THR A 74 -9.74 -3.84 31.06
C THR A 74 -8.35 -4.13 31.65
N PRO A 75 -7.70 -5.25 31.25
CA PRO A 75 -6.36 -5.63 31.74
C PRO A 75 -5.25 -4.63 31.41
N ALA A 76 -5.46 -3.72 30.45
CA ALA A 76 -4.59 -2.57 30.20
C ALA A 76 -4.37 -1.64 31.42
N LYS A 77 -5.23 -1.69 32.45
CA LYS A 77 -5.06 -0.94 33.71
C LYS A 77 -4.37 -1.76 34.82
N LEU A 78 -3.91 -2.98 34.56
CA LEU A 78 -3.16 -3.78 35.55
C LEU A 78 -1.77 -3.16 35.73
N PRO A 79 -1.41 -2.62 36.93
CA PRO A 79 -0.11 -2.00 37.15
C PRO A 79 1.07 -2.94 36.91
N GLY A 80 0.87 -4.25 37.12
CA GLY A 80 1.87 -5.26 36.79
C GLY A 80 2.14 -5.38 35.29
N PHE A 81 1.13 -5.21 34.45
CA PHE A 81 1.29 -5.24 33.00
C PHE A 81 1.99 -3.99 32.48
N GLU A 82 1.61 -2.81 32.97
CA GLU A 82 2.31 -1.56 32.66
C GLU A 82 3.78 -1.61 33.11
N TYR A 83 4.06 -2.19 34.29
CA TYR A 83 5.44 -2.40 34.75
C TYR A 83 6.26 -3.26 33.78
N LEU A 84 5.68 -4.35 33.26
CA LEU A 84 6.37 -5.17 32.26
C LEU A 84 6.62 -4.42 30.96
N LEU A 85 5.63 -3.69 30.45
CA LEU A 85 5.77 -2.91 29.21
C LEU A 85 6.77 -1.75 29.35
N ARG A 86 6.92 -1.18 30.54
CA ARG A 86 7.94 -0.16 30.84
C ARG A 86 9.32 -0.75 31.16
N ASN A 87 9.48 -2.07 31.12
CA ASN A 87 10.75 -2.74 31.35
C ASN A 87 11.42 -3.16 30.03
N THR A 88 12.49 -2.45 29.66
CA THR A 88 13.22 -2.71 28.41
C THR A 88 13.83 -4.12 28.34
N GLN A 89 14.25 -4.70 29.46
CA GLN A 89 14.82 -6.05 29.50
C GLN A 89 13.75 -7.12 29.24
N PHE A 90 12.53 -6.92 29.75
CA PHE A 90 11.39 -7.79 29.44
C PHE A 90 11.13 -7.81 27.93
N LEU A 91 11.03 -6.64 27.30
CA LEU A 91 10.75 -6.53 25.86
C LEU A 91 11.89 -7.11 25.00
N LEU A 92 13.15 -6.90 25.38
CA LEU A 92 14.31 -7.52 24.72
C LEU A 92 14.21 -9.05 24.75
N LYS A 93 13.96 -9.62 25.93
CA LYS A 93 13.89 -11.08 26.10
C LYS A 93 12.65 -11.69 25.45
N LEU A 94 11.53 -10.97 25.44
CA LEU A 94 10.32 -11.33 24.69
C LEU A 94 10.66 -11.49 23.20
N VAL A 95 11.33 -10.50 22.61
CA VAL A 95 11.71 -10.52 21.19
C VAL A 95 12.68 -11.66 20.89
N GLU A 96 13.70 -11.84 21.72
CA GLU A 96 14.67 -12.94 21.57
C GLU A 96 14.00 -14.32 21.62
N THR A 97 13.02 -14.49 22.52
CA THR A 97 12.27 -15.75 22.68
C THR A 97 11.42 -16.05 21.44
N VAL A 98 10.74 -15.04 20.91
CA VAL A 98 9.92 -15.19 19.70
C VAL A 98 10.78 -15.46 18.47
N ASP A 99 11.94 -14.79 18.35
CA ASP A 99 12.82 -14.98 17.19
C ASP A 99 13.59 -16.30 17.22
N SER A 100 13.87 -16.84 18.41
CA SER A 100 14.50 -18.15 18.56
C SER A 100 13.53 -19.32 18.32
N ASN A 101 12.21 -19.08 18.42
CA ASN A 101 11.19 -20.11 18.27
C ASN A 101 10.64 -20.16 16.84
N ALA A 102 10.95 -21.24 16.12
CA ALA A 102 10.51 -21.48 14.75
C ALA A 102 8.99 -21.66 14.58
N CYS A 103 8.23 -21.85 15.67
CA CYS A 103 6.77 -21.97 15.62
C CYS A 103 6.07 -20.65 15.24
N TYR A 104 6.72 -19.50 15.45
CA TYR A 104 6.13 -18.21 15.12
C TYR A 104 6.31 -17.89 13.63
N THR A 105 5.19 -17.83 12.91
CA THR A 105 5.15 -17.41 11.51
C THR A 105 5.48 -15.92 11.35
N LEU A 106 5.86 -15.50 10.15
CA LEU A 106 6.10 -14.08 9.84
C LEU A 106 4.86 -13.22 10.10
N GLU A 107 3.66 -13.76 9.86
CA GLU A 107 2.38 -13.10 10.14
C GLU A 107 2.22 -12.85 11.65
N ASN A 108 2.46 -13.86 12.49
CA ASN A 108 2.42 -13.71 13.95
C ASN A 108 3.40 -12.64 14.44
N LYS A 109 4.61 -12.62 13.89
CA LYS A 109 5.63 -11.60 14.22
C LYS A 109 5.21 -10.21 13.78
N CYS A 110 4.58 -10.08 12.61
CA CYS A 110 4.05 -8.81 12.13
C CYS A 110 2.87 -8.26 12.95
N ILE A 111 2.00 -9.14 13.45
CA ILE A 111 0.92 -8.76 14.37
C ILE A 111 1.55 -8.29 15.68
N LEU A 112 2.41 -9.11 16.29
CA LEU A 112 3.06 -8.79 17.57
C LEU A 112 3.89 -7.51 17.51
N SER A 113 4.61 -7.26 16.39
CA SER A 113 5.35 -5.99 16.24
C SER A 113 4.44 -4.77 16.31
N SER A 114 3.24 -4.88 15.74
CA SER A 114 2.26 -3.80 15.72
C SER A 114 1.59 -3.63 17.07
N LEU A 115 1.34 -4.73 17.78
CA LEU A 115 0.86 -4.71 19.18
C LEU A 115 1.89 -4.04 20.11
N ILE A 116 3.17 -4.43 20.02
CA ILE A 116 4.24 -3.86 20.86
C ILE A 116 4.40 -2.37 20.57
N VAL A 117 4.60 -1.97 19.31
CA VAL A 117 4.78 -0.54 18.98
C VAL A 117 3.54 0.26 19.35
N GLY A 118 2.36 -0.25 18.98
CA GLY A 118 1.06 0.38 19.29
C GLY A 118 0.81 0.59 20.78
N SER A 119 1.23 -0.35 21.61
CA SER A 119 1.10 -0.31 23.08
C SER A 119 2.03 0.69 23.76
N LEU A 120 3.06 1.16 23.05
CA LEU A 120 4.07 2.11 23.55
C LEU A 120 3.91 3.52 22.94
N LEU A 121 2.89 3.75 22.11
CA LEU A 121 2.68 5.04 21.44
C LEU A 121 2.26 6.17 22.40
N ASP A 122 1.83 5.84 23.62
CA ASP A 122 1.55 6.83 24.67
C ASP A 122 2.80 7.57 25.12
N ASP A 123 3.96 6.91 25.09
CA ASP A 123 5.26 7.51 25.34
C ASP A 123 6.21 7.22 24.17
N MET A 124 6.11 8.06 23.13
CA MET A 124 6.91 7.91 21.92
C MET A 124 8.42 7.99 22.17
N ARG A 125 8.84 8.69 23.24
CA ARG A 125 10.25 8.76 23.62
C ARG A 125 10.71 7.40 24.13
N TYR A 126 9.98 6.82 25.09
CA TYR A 126 10.27 5.48 25.59
C TYR A 126 10.19 4.41 24.48
N CYS A 127 9.14 4.47 23.64
CA CYS A 127 9.01 3.58 22.49
C CYS A 127 10.26 3.63 21.60
N THR A 128 10.77 4.83 21.32
CA THR A 128 11.96 5.01 20.49
C THR A 128 13.20 4.41 21.16
N GLU A 129 13.42 4.67 22.45
CA GLU A 129 14.55 4.11 23.20
C GLU A 129 14.55 2.56 23.18
N VAL A 130 13.38 1.95 23.39
CA VAL A 130 13.19 0.50 23.35
C VAL A 130 13.44 -0.07 21.95
N VAL A 131 12.87 0.55 20.91
CA VAL A 131 13.04 0.10 19.52
C VAL A 131 14.51 0.10 19.10
N PHE A 132 15.27 1.13 19.48
CA PHE A 132 16.72 1.17 19.24
C PHE A 132 17.47 0.14 20.08
N ALA A 133 17.09 -0.09 21.34
CA ALA A 133 17.70 -1.14 22.17
C ALA A 133 17.51 -2.53 21.54
N ILE A 134 16.30 -2.84 21.09
CA ILE A 134 15.96 -4.10 20.38
C ILE A 134 16.77 -4.23 19.09
N LEU A 135 16.83 -3.18 18.27
CA LEU A 135 17.60 -3.19 17.03
C LEU A 135 19.10 -3.39 17.29
N ASN A 136 19.68 -2.68 18.25
CA ASN A 136 21.09 -2.80 18.61
C ASN A 136 21.44 -4.23 19.04
N HIS A 137 20.58 -4.83 19.87
CA HIS A 137 20.75 -6.21 20.30
C HIS A 137 20.62 -7.20 19.15
N HIS A 138 19.64 -7.02 18.26
CA HIS A 138 19.47 -7.85 17.06
C HIS A 138 20.68 -7.79 16.11
N ILE A 139 21.22 -6.61 15.86
CA ILE A 139 22.41 -6.45 15.02
C ILE A 139 23.62 -7.11 15.67
N PHE A 140 23.81 -6.94 17.00
CA PHE A 140 24.87 -7.62 17.74
C PHE A 140 24.80 -9.14 17.57
N LEU A 141 23.65 -9.75 17.83
CA LEU A 141 23.45 -11.20 17.65
C LEU A 141 23.66 -11.65 16.19
N SER A 142 23.25 -10.83 15.23
CA SER A 142 23.43 -11.13 13.79
C SER A 142 24.91 -11.11 13.38
N LEU A 143 25.71 -10.24 14.00
CA LEU A 143 27.17 -10.19 13.81
C LEU A 143 27.83 -11.44 14.40
N GLU A 144 27.43 -11.87 15.61
CA GLU A 144 27.92 -13.11 16.23
C GLU A 144 27.59 -14.36 15.39
N LYS A 145 26.42 -14.38 14.75
CA LYS A 145 25.99 -15.47 13.86
C LYS A 145 26.64 -15.43 12.47
N CYS A 146 27.49 -14.43 12.18
CA CYS A 146 28.10 -14.19 10.87
C CYS A 146 27.10 -14.02 9.71
N GLU A 147 25.91 -13.46 10.00
CA GLU A 147 24.87 -13.15 9.01
C GLU A 147 24.60 -11.63 8.82
N PRO A 148 25.62 -10.74 8.85
CA PRO A 148 25.34 -9.30 8.80
C PRO A 148 24.73 -8.84 7.47
N HIS A 149 25.01 -9.52 6.37
CA HIS A 149 24.58 -9.11 5.03
C HIS A 149 23.08 -9.29 4.74
N ILE A 150 22.33 -9.94 5.64
CA ILE A 150 20.89 -10.20 5.49
C ILE A 150 19.98 -9.34 6.39
N ILE A 151 20.55 -8.50 7.26
CA ILE A 151 19.77 -7.59 8.11
C ILE A 151 18.84 -6.73 7.24
N PHE A 152 17.55 -6.70 7.59
CA PHE A 152 16.45 -6.09 6.82
C PHE A 152 16.17 -6.67 5.42
N ARG A 153 16.93 -7.68 4.94
CA ARG A 153 16.77 -8.22 3.58
C ARG A 153 15.56 -9.14 3.47
N GLN A 154 15.41 -10.08 4.41
CA GLN A 154 14.26 -10.99 4.46
C GLN A 154 13.25 -10.58 5.54
N SER A 155 13.70 -9.95 6.63
CA SER A 155 12.91 -9.54 7.80
C SER A 155 11.98 -10.60 8.35
N GLY A 156 12.52 -11.80 8.53
CA GLY A 156 11.90 -12.85 9.33
C GLY A 156 11.96 -12.60 10.83
N SER A 157 12.72 -11.60 11.29
CA SER A 157 12.88 -11.27 12.71
C SER A 157 11.81 -10.29 13.19
N LEU A 158 11.29 -10.52 14.40
CA LEU A 158 10.39 -9.62 15.10
C LEU A 158 11.05 -8.26 15.40
N ALA A 159 12.35 -8.25 15.73
CA ALA A 159 13.11 -7.01 15.95
C ALA A 159 13.06 -6.09 14.71
N GLU A 160 13.28 -6.67 13.52
CA GLU A 160 13.22 -5.92 12.26
C GLU A 160 11.80 -5.43 11.93
N GLN A 161 10.77 -6.22 12.27
CA GLN A 161 9.37 -5.82 12.09
C GLN A 161 8.99 -4.67 13.03
N ILE A 162 9.36 -4.74 14.30
CA ILE A 162 9.16 -3.67 15.29
C ILE A 162 9.80 -2.37 14.80
N PHE A 163 11.07 -2.44 14.37
CA PHE A 163 11.77 -1.27 13.86
C PHE A 163 11.10 -0.71 12.59
N THR A 164 10.65 -1.57 11.67
CA THR A 164 9.97 -1.16 10.44
C THR A 164 8.64 -0.45 10.72
N VAL A 165 7.85 -0.94 11.69
CA VAL A 165 6.59 -0.31 12.09
C VAL A 165 6.85 1.06 12.70
N TRP A 166 7.72 1.16 13.71
CA TRP A 166 8.11 2.42 14.32
C TRP A 166 8.63 3.43 13.29
N PHE A 167 9.56 3.00 12.44
CA PHE A 167 10.14 3.83 11.39
C PHE A 167 9.04 4.38 10.46
N SER A 168 8.11 3.53 10.03
CA SER A 168 7.01 3.95 9.15
C SER A 168 6.11 5.01 9.80
N LEU A 169 5.79 4.86 11.10
CA LEU A 169 4.95 5.81 11.85
C LEU A 169 5.63 7.17 12.00
N CYS A 170 6.93 7.19 12.33
CA CYS A 170 7.70 8.43 12.48
C CYS A 170 7.90 9.15 11.13
N PHE A 171 7.92 8.42 10.02
CA PHE A 171 8.09 9.00 8.68
C PHE A 171 6.81 9.60 8.07
N LEU A 172 5.64 9.33 8.64
CA LEU A 172 4.36 9.78 8.07
C LEU A 172 4.29 11.30 7.89
N GLU A 173 4.80 12.07 8.86
CA GLU A 173 4.78 13.53 8.78
C GLU A 173 5.70 14.04 7.66
N TYR A 174 6.86 13.42 7.50
CA TYR A 174 7.75 13.72 6.37
C TYR A 174 7.11 13.39 5.02
N LEU A 175 6.37 12.27 4.91
CA LEU A 175 5.66 11.94 3.68
C LEU A 175 4.67 13.05 3.29
N LYS A 176 3.92 13.58 4.25
CA LYS A 176 2.94 14.66 3.99
C LYS A 176 3.60 15.96 3.50
N ASN A 177 4.72 16.33 4.12
CA ASN A 177 5.40 17.60 3.88
C ASN A 177 6.51 17.50 2.81
N GLY A 178 6.74 16.33 2.22
CA GLY A 178 7.81 16.09 1.26
C GLY A 178 7.41 15.14 0.12
N PRO A 179 7.93 13.91 0.07
CA PRO A 179 7.82 13.02 -1.09
C PRO A 179 6.41 12.48 -1.37
N GLY A 180 5.47 12.59 -0.42
CA GLY A 180 4.09 12.11 -0.59
C GLY A 180 3.33 12.85 -1.69
N GLN A 181 3.63 14.14 -1.93
CA GLN A 181 3.09 14.87 -3.07
C GLN A 181 3.56 14.27 -4.39
N SER A 182 4.88 14.04 -4.54
CA SER A 182 5.45 13.42 -5.76
C SER A 182 4.88 12.02 -5.99
N MET A 183 4.68 11.25 -4.91
CA MET A 183 4.04 9.93 -4.95
C MET A 183 2.59 10.00 -5.43
N TYR A 184 1.79 10.95 -4.92
CA TYR A 184 0.41 11.13 -5.38
C TYR A 184 0.34 11.54 -6.86
N LEU A 185 1.20 12.47 -7.29
CA LEU A 185 1.26 12.89 -8.69
C LEU A 185 1.65 11.72 -9.60
N LEU A 186 2.55 10.84 -9.15
CA LEU A 186 2.89 9.60 -9.86
C LEU A 186 1.69 8.65 -9.96
N TYR A 187 1.00 8.37 -8.85
CA TYR A 187 -0.22 7.55 -8.84
C TYR A 187 -1.26 8.10 -9.81
N LYS A 188 -1.53 9.40 -9.76
CA LYS A 188 -2.52 10.06 -10.62
C LYS A 188 -2.13 10.01 -12.10
N ALA A 189 -0.85 10.20 -12.41
CA ALA A 189 -0.34 10.09 -13.78
C ALA A 189 -0.48 8.66 -14.32
N LEU A 190 -0.20 7.65 -13.49
CA LEU A 190 -0.40 6.25 -13.84
C LEU A 190 -1.89 5.94 -14.08
N LYS A 191 -2.77 6.33 -13.14
CA LYS A 191 -4.23 6.15 -13.28
C LYS A 191 -4.74 6.77 -14.58
N CYS A 192 -4.42 8.04 -14.82
CA CYS A 192 -4.82 8.75 -16.04
C CYS A 192 -4.29 8.10 -17.32
N GLN A 193 -3.03 7.64 -17.31
CA GLN A 193 -2.44 6.95 -18.46
C GLN A 193 -3.09 5.59 -18.72
N ILE A 194 -3.42 4.83 -17.68
CA ILE A 194 -4.10 3.53 -17.77
C ILE A 194 -5.51 3.70 -18.32
N GLU A 195 -6.30 4.61 -17.74
CA GLU A 195 -7.72 4.83 -18.09
C GLU A 195 -7.93 5.52 -19.44
N ARG A 196 -6.85 6.05 -20.04
CA ARG A 196 -6.86 6.56 -21.42
C ARG A 196 -7.10 5.44 -22.45
N GLY A 197 -6.78 4.19 -22.09
CA GLY A 197 -6.99 3.01 -22.91
C GLY A 197 -8.03 2.05 -22.30
N PRO A 198 -8.40 0.98 -23.02
CA PRO A 198 -9.26 -0.06 -22.50
C PRO A 198 -8.65 -0.71 -21.25
N VAL A 199 -9.52 -1.02 -20.30
CA VAL A 199 -9.21 -1.76 -19.08
C VAL A 199 -10.25 -2.87 -18.92
N ASP A 200 -9.83 -4.10 -18.73
CA ASP A 200 -10.73 -5.20 -18.41
C ASP A 200 -11.26 -5.02 -16.98
N ALA A 201 -12.58 -5.07 -16.82
CA ALA A 201 -13.24 -4.76 -15.54
C ALA A 201 -13.13 -5.91 -14.53
N ILE A 202 -12.80 -7.12 -15.00
CA ILE A 202 -12.71 -8.34 -14.18
C ILE A 202 -11.24 -8.64 -13.85
N THR A 203 -10.34 -8.68 -14.85
CA THR A 203 -8.93 -9.01 -14.62
C THR A 203 -8.10 -7.81 -14.16
N GLY A 204 -8.58 -6.61 -14.45
CA GLY A 204 -7.86 -5.35 -14.23
C GLY A 204 -6.69 -5.16 -15.20
N ASP A 205 -6.59 -5.94 -16.27
CA ASP A 205 -5.56 -5.78 -17.30
C ASP A 205 -5.88 -4.58 -18.18
N ALA A 206 -4.87 -3.85 -18.60
CA ALA A 206 -5.02 -2.58 -19.29
C ALA A 206 -4.21 -2.53 -20.59
N ARG A 207 -4.66 -1.72 -21.55
CA ARG A 207 -3.89 -1.48 -22.79
C ARG A 207 -2.58 -0.74 -22.49
N TYR A 208 -2.62 0.22 -21.58
CA TYR A 208 -1.45 0.97 -21.12
C TYR A 208 -1.12 0.52 -19.70
N SER A 209 0.12 0.09 -19.48
CA SER A 209 0.65 -0.34 -18.19
C SER A 209 2.18 -0.25 -18.24
N LEU A 210 2.83 -0.22 -17.08
CA LEU A 210 4.28 -0.42 -17.00
C LEU A 210 4.67 -1.88 -16.76
N ASN A 211 3.69 -2.75 -16.49
CA ASN A 211 3.88 -4.16 -16.20
C ASN A 211 3.34 -5.01 -17.34
N GLU A 212 4.21 -5.82 -17.95
CA GLU A 212 3.88 -6.71 -19.06
C GLU A 212 2.78 -7.73 -18.73
N SER A 213 2.76 -8.23 -17.48
CA SER A 213 1.76 -9.20 -17.03
C SER A 213 0.33 -8.62 -16.97
N LYS A 214 0.21 -7.29 -16.99
CA LYS A 214 -1.07 -6.56 -16.94
C LYS A 214 -1.42 -5.90 -18.27
N LEU A 215 -0.78 -6.30 -19.37
CA LEU A 215 -1.12 -5.80 -20.70
C LEU A 215 -2.23 -6.62 -21.33
N LEU A 216 -3.26 -5.95 -21.83
CA LEU A 216 -4.27 -6.57 -22.67
C LEU A 216 -3.64 -7.11 -23.95
N ARG A 217 -3.79 -8.41 -24.17
CA ARG A 217 -3.12 -9.09 -25.29
C ARG A 217 -3.98 -9.12 -26.55
N LYS A 218 -5.29 -9.13 -26.40
CA LYS A 218 -6.22 -9.21 -27.53
C LYS A 218 -6.30 -7.88 -28.30
N PRO A 219 -6.33 -7.91 -29.64
CA PRO A 219 -6.64 -6.72 -30.43
C PRO A 219 -8.10 -6.31 -30.19
N LEU A 220 -8.33 -5.04 -29.90
CA LEU A 220 -9.65 -4.48 -29.60
C LEU A 220 -9.96 -3.31 -30.54
N ASN A 221 -11.18 -3.30 -31.09
CA ASN A 221 -11.71 -2.18 -31.87
C ASN A 221 -12.21 -1.09 -30.91
N VAL A 222 -11.33 -0.14 -30.62
CA VAL A 222 -11.55 0.89 -29.59
C VAL A 222 -11.78 2.22 -30.26
N THR A 223 -12.90 2.87 -29.94
CA THR A 223 -13.19 4.24 -30.31
C THR A 223 -13.36 5.07 -29.05
N SER A 224 -12.69 6.23 -29.01
CA SER A 224 -12.88 7.22 -27.95
C SER A 224 -14.06 8.09 -28.31
N MET A 225 -14.90 8.41 -27.31
CA MET A 225 -16.05 9.29 -27.49
C MET A 225 -16.20 10.30 -26.36
N GLN A 226 -16.82 11.45 -26.65
CA GLN A 226 -17.27 12.42 -25.65
C GLN A 226 -18.75 12.22 -25.34
N LEU A 227 -19.08 12.17 -24.05
CA LEU A 227 -20.43 12.04 -23.53
C LEU A 227 -20.80 13.32 -22.77
N PHE A 228 -22.04 13.78 -22.91
CA PHE A 228 -22.57 14.89 -22.13
C PHE A 228 -23.34 14.33 -20.95
N VAL A 229 -22.92 14.61 -19.72
CA VAL A 229 -23.56 14.05 -18.53
C VAL A 229 -24.18 15.16 -17.67
N ILE A 230 -25.48 15.02 -17.40
CA ILE A 230 -26.21 15.91 -16.49
C ILE A 230 -26.03 15.38 -15.05
N PRO A 231 -25.43 16.16 -14.12
CA PRO A 231 -25.23 15.75 -12.74
C PRO A 231 -26.53 15.72 -11.92
N LEU A 232 -26.45 15.16 -10.70
CA LEU A 232 -27.60 14.93 -9.80
C LEU A 232 -28.39 16.21 -9.45
N ASP A 233 -27.71 17.36 -9.33
CA ASP A 233 -28.30 18.63 -8.87
C ASP A 233 -29.13 19.37 -9.94
N GLY A 234 -29.66 18.67 -10.94
CA GLY A 234 -30.81 19.09 -11.74
C GLY A 234 -30.77 20.49 -12.38
N SER A 235 -30.56 20.52 -13.69
CA SER A 235 -31.06 21.55 -14.65
C SER A 235 -30.42 22.95 -14.71
N LYS A 236 -29.53 23.36 -13.79
CA LYS A 236 -28.87 24.69 -13.86
C LYS A 236 -27.37 24.70 -14.17
N GLN A 237 -26.73 23.54 -14.25
CA GLN A 237 -25.31 23.42 -14.62
C GLN A 237 -25.18 22.90 -16.05
N SER A 238 -24.17 23.40 -16.77
CA SER A 238 -23.78 22.88 -18.09
C SER A 238 -23.44 21.39 -17.98
N PRO A 239 -23.78 20.56 -18.97
CA PRO A 239 -23.43 19.15 -18.95
C PRO A 239 -21.91 18.98 -18.86
N ILE A 240 -21.49 17.97 -18.09
CA ILE A 240 -20.08 17.60 -17.96
C ILE A 240 -19.68 16.85 -19.24
N ILE A 241 -18.57 17.25 -19.85
CA ILE A 241 -18.01 16.58 -21.00
C ILE A 241 -17.10 15.46 -20.50
N LEU A 242 -17.55 14.22 -20.63
CA LEU A 242 -16.83 13.04 -20.17
C LEU A 242 -16.26 12.27 -21.36
N ARG A 243 -14.94 12.02 -21.34
CA ARG A 243 -14.31 11.12 -22.31
C ARG A 243 -14.47 9.67 -21.86
N ALA A 244 -15.03 8.83 -22.72
CA ALA A 244 -15.18 7.38 -22.51
C ALA A 244 -14.74 6.59 -23.75
N LEU A 245 -14.61 5.29 -23.62
CA LEU A 245 -14.35 4.35 -24.71
C LEU A 245 -15.61 3.51 -24.97
N ASN A 246 -15.87 3.14 -26.22
CA ASN A 246 -16.98 2.25 -26.57
C ASN A 246 -16.98 0.94 -25.77
N CYS A 247 -15.80 0.44 -25.45
CA CYS A 247 -15.58 -0.77 -24.65
C CYS A 247 -15.55 -0.53 -23.13
N ASP A 248 -15.81 0.67 -22.62
CA ASP A 248 -15.95 0.84 -21.17
C ASP A 248 -17.28 0.23 -20.68
N THR A 249 -17.24 -0.51 -19.57
CA THR A 249 -18.44 -0.93 -18.83
C THR A 249 -19.17 0.27 -18.22
N ILE A 250 -20.45 0.11 -17.87
CA ILE A 250 -21.22 1.19 -17.26
C ILE A 250 -20.62 1.59 -15.92
N THR A 251 -20.13 0.63 -15.12
CA THR A 251 -19.40 0.93 -13.88
C THR A 251 -18.13 1.73 -14.13
N GLN A 252 -17.33 1.41 -15.15
CA GLN A 252 -16.14 2.19 -15.49
C GLN A 252 -16.50 3.63 -15.91
N VAL A 253 -17.57 3.81 -16.68
CA VAL A 253 -18.07 5.15 -17.07
C VAL A 253 -18.51 5.94 -15.83
N LYS A 254 -19.20 5.29 -14.88
CA LYS A 254 -19.59 5.91 -13.59
C LYS A 254 -18.37 6.34 -12.78
N LYS A 255 -17.32 5.50 -12.70
CA LYS A 255 -16.07 5.85 -12.00
C LYS A 255 -15.38 7.05 -12.65
N LYS A 256 -15.22 7.05 -13.98
CA LYS A 256 -14.64 8.19 -14.73
C LYS A 256 -15.44 9.48 -14.51
N LEU A 257 -16.77 9.37 -14.43
CA LEU A 257 -17.64 10.50 -14.12
C LEU A 257 -17.43 11.04 -12.70
N LEU A 258 -17.35 10.15 -11.70
CA LEU A 258 -17.06 10.55 -10.32
C LEU A 258 -15.70 11.22 -10.20
N ASP A 259 -14.67 10.72 -10.88
CA ASP A 259 -13.35 11.37 -10.91
C ASP A 259 -13.39 12.77 -11.54
N SER A 260 -14.27 12.98 -12.52
CA SER A 260 -14.47 14.30 -13.14
C SER A 260 -15.25 15.27 -12.22
N ILE A 261 -16.24 14.78 -11.49
CA ILE A 261 -17.07 15.61 -10.57
C ILE A 261 -16.29 15.94 -9.30
N TYR A 262 -15.74 14.92 -8.66
CA TYR A 262 -15.11 14.98 -7.33
C TYR A 262 -13.60 15.07 -7.41
N SER A 263 -13.10 15.76 -8.44
CA SER A 263 -11.68 15.77 -8.77
C SER A 263 -10.81 16.32 -7.61
N ASN A 264 -11.34 17.20 -6.76
CA ASN A 264 -10.65 17.79 -5.61
C ASN A 264 -11.01 17.15 -4.26
N GLU A 265 -11.88 16.14 -4.25
CA GLU A 265 -12.32 15.49 -3.01
C GLU A 265 -11.60 14.15 -2.82
N PRO A 266 -11.28 13.78 -1.56
CA PRO A 266 -10.70 12.48 -1.24
C PRO A 266 -11.67 11.35 -1.61
N PHE A 267 -11.15 10.17 -1.95
CA PHE A 267 -11.98 9.07 -2.47
C PHE A 267 -13.10 8.65 -1.51
N SER A 268 -12.83 8.58 -0.21
CA SER A 268 -13.81 8.19 0.82
C SER A 268 -14.99 9.16 0.99
N ALA A 269 -14.86 10.43 0.58
CA ALA A 269 -15.91 11.44 0.70
C ALA A 269 -16.86 11.47 -0.51
N ARG A 270 -16.54 10.73 -1.58
CA ARG A 270 -17.28 10.76 -2.84
C ARG A 270 -18.53 9.90 -2.76
N LEU A 271 -19.49 10.21 -3.63
CA LEU A 271 -20.64 9.34 -3.89
C LEU A 271 -20.16 7.96 -4.36
N ASN A 272 -20.68 6.89 -3.78
CA ASN A 272 -20.37 5.54 -4.21
C ASN A 272 -21.02 5.27 -5.57
N VAL A 273 -20.32 4.50 -6.42
CA VAL A 273 -20.85 4.01 -7.70
C VAL A 273 -22.23 3.38 -7.50
N ASP A 274 -22.48 2.67 -6.41
CA ASP A 274 -23.74 1.95 -6.20
C ASP A 274 -24.92 2.83 -5.77
N GLU A 275 -24.70 4.12 -5.49
CA GLU A 275 -25.74 5.05 -5.01
C GLU A 275 -26.50 5.76 -6.14
N PHE A 276 -26.05 5.64 -7.38
CA PHE A 276 -26.69 6.25 -8.55
C PHE A 276 -26.66 5.35 -9.78
N HIS A 277 -27.55 5.60 -10.73
CA HIS A 277 -27.52 5.01 -12.07
C HIS A 277 -27.38 6.09 -13.15
N LEU A 278 -27.02 5.65 -14.36
CA LEU A 278 -26.96 6.51 -15.54
C LEU A 278 -28.16 6.22 -16.43
N GLU A 279 -28.85 7.27 -16.86
CA GLU A 279 -29.93 7.21 -17.85
C GLU A 279 -29.45 7.83 -19.16
N TRP A 280 -29.47 7.05 -20.23
CA TRP A 280 -29.26 7.58 -21.58
C TRP A 280 -30.54 8.20 -22.13
N LYS A 281 -30.48 9.48 -22.48
CA LYS A 281 -31.57 10.20 -23.15
C LYS A 281 -31.47 10.01 -24.66
N CYS A 282 -32.10 8.95 -25.16
CA CYS A 282 -32.12 8.63 -26.59
C CYS A 282 -33.05 9.57 -27.39
N SER A 283 -34.19 9.96 -26.81
CA SER A 283 -35.07 11.01 -27.34
C SER A 283 -35.80 11.74 -26.21
N GLU A 284 -36.54 12.82 -26.51
CA GLU A 284 -37.30 13.58 -25.50
C GLU A 284 -38.26 12.73 -24.66
N ARG A 285 -38.70 11.57 -25.18
CA ARG A 285 -39.65 10.67 -24.50
C ARG A 285 -39.08 9.29 -24.19
N TYR A 286 -37.84 9.00 -24.56
CA TYR A 286 -37.25 7.67 -24.39
C TYR A 286 -35.92 7.75 -23.66
N THR A 287 -35.90 7.18 -22.45
CA THR A 287 -34.75 7.09 -21.57
C THR A 287 -34.46 5.63 -21.25
N VAL A 288 -33.20 5.23 -21.36
CA VAL A 288 -32.75 3.86 -21.05
C VAL A 288 -31.85 3.92 -19.82
N VAL A 289 -32.17 3.12 -18.80
CA VAL A 289 -31.28 2.93 -17.64
C VAL A 289 -30.14 2.01 -18.05
N LEU A 290 -28.91 2.46 -17.83
CA LEU A 290 -27.71 1.71 -18.16
C LEU A 290 -27.27 0.87 -16.94
N ALA A 291 -26.97 -0.40 -17.19
CA ALA A 291 -26.43 -1.33 -16.21
C ALA A 291 -25.41 -2.30 -16.85
N ASP A 292 -24.51 -2.85 -16.03
CA ASP A 292 -23.51 -3.83 -16.50
C ASP A 292 -24.13 -5.21 -16.79
N ASP A 293 -25.21 -5.60 -16.10
CA ASP A 293 -26.05 -6.77 -16.40
C ASP A 293 -27.50 -6.38 -16.10
N ASP A 294 -28.39 -6.58 -17.06
CA ASP A 294 -29.82 -6.27 -16.98
C ASP A 294 -30.66 -7.47 -16.52
N GLY A 295 -30.01 -8.59 -16.21
CA GLY A 295 -30.63 -9.82 -15.73
C GLY A 295 -31.41 -10.59 -16.79
N LEU A 296 -31.39 -10.16 -18.05
CA LEU A 296 -32.14 -10.79 -19.14
C LEU A 296 -31.49 -12.08 -19.64
N GLU A 297 -30.15 -12.16 -19.57
CA GLU A 297 -29.41 -13.33 -20.03
C GLU A 297 -29.22 -14.32 -18.87
N GLU A 298 -29.59 -15.59 -19.04
CA GLU A 298 -29.26 -16.66 -18.09
C GLU A 298 -28.12 -17.51 -18.66
N GLY A 299 -27.03 -17.66 -17.90
CA GLY A 299 -25.86 -18.41 -18.36
C GLY A 299 -24.84 -18.65 -17.24
N LYS A 300 -24.02 -19.69 -17.40
CA LYS A 300 -22.88 -19.96 -16.48
C LYS A 300 -21.79 -18.91 -16.60
N ILE A 301 -21.59 -18.36 -17.80
CA ILE A 301 -20.65 -17.28 -18.10
C ILE A 301 -21.41 -16.13 -18.76
N LYS A 302 -21.26 -14.91 -18.26
CA LYS A 302 -21.91 -13.71 -18.80
C LYS A 302 -20.90 -12.60 -19.10
N ARG A 303 -21.13 -11.86 -20.17
CA ARG A 303 -20.34 -10.68 -20.51
C ARG A 303 -20.94 -9.44 -19.84
N LEU A 304 -20.11 -8.59 -19.24
CA LEU A 304 -20.54 -7.27 -18.79
C LEU A 304 -20.84 -6.37 -19.98
N LYS A 305 -21.94 -5.61 -19.89
CA LYS A 305 -22.36 -4.66 -20.92
C LYS A 305 -21.47 -3.41 -20.92
N CYS A 306 -21.12 -2.98 -22.12
CA CYS A 306 -20.34 -1.79 -22.42
C CYS A 306 -21.23 -0.73 -23.09
N LEU A 307 -20.69 0.48 -23.29
CA LEU A 307 -21.38 1.53 -24.05
C LEU A 307 -21.78 1.11 -25.47
N ASP A 308 -20.95 0.30 -26.13
CA ASP A 308 -21.21 -0.20 -27.49
C ASP A 308 -22.43 -1.14 -27.55
N ASP A 309 -22.71 -1.90 -26.49
CA ASP A 309 -23.85 -2.82 -26.42
C ASP A 309 -25.19 -2.06 -26.38
N TYR A 310 -25.17 -0.81 -25.88
CA TYR A 310 -26.31 0.12 -25.94
C TYR A 310 -26.31 0.97 -27.22
N ASN A 311 -25.34 0.78 -28.11
CA ASN A 311 -25.11 1.56 -29.33
C ASN A 311 -24.98 3.08 -29.06
N ILE A 312 -24.42 3.44 -27.92
CA ILE A 312 -24.17 4.85 -27.54
C ILE A 312 -23.08 5.43 -28.45
N LYS A 313 -23.31 6.66 -28.94
CA LYS A 313 -22.43 7.35 -29.89
C LYS A 313 -21.82 8.62 -29.30
N GLU A 314 -20.90 9.23 -30.05
CA GLU A 314 -20.35 10.55 -29.78
C GLU A 314 -21.46 11.55 -29.43
N ASN A 315 -21.20 12.41 -28.44
CA ASN A 315 -22.10 13.46 -27.98
C ASN A 315 -23.43 12.97 -27.40
N ALA A 316 -23.54 11.69 -26.98
CA ALA A 316 -24.73 11.19 -26.31
C ALA A 316 -24.97 11.90 -24.96
N LEU A 317 -26.24 12.18 -24.66
CA LEU A 317 -26.66 12.82 -23.43
C LEU A 317 -27.07 11.78 -22.37
N LEU A 318 -26.31 11.73 -21.28
CA LEU A 318 -26.58 10.91 -20.10
C LEU A 318 -27.07 11.79 -18.94
N ALA A 319 -27.81 11.21 -18.00
CA ALA A 319 -28.21 11.86 -16.77
C ALA A 319 -27.93 10.96 -15.56
N MET A 320 -27.34 11.53 -14.52
CA MET A 320 -27.21 10.87 -13.22
C MET A 320 -28.56 10.90 -12.49
N LYS A 321 -28.91 9.78 -11.86
CA LYS A 321 -30.09 9.68 -10.99
C LYS A 321 -29.73 8.89 -9.74
N LEU A 322 -30.10 9.43 -8.57
CA LEU A 322 -29.94 8.72 -7.30
C LEU A 322 -30.85 7.49 -7.28
N ILE A 323 -30.31 6.39 -6.77
CA ILE A 323 -31.08 5.19 -6.48
C ILE A 323 -31.75 5.39 -5.12
N PRO A 324 -33.09 5.47 -5.04
CA PRO A 324 -33.77 5.66 -3.76
C PRO A 324 -33.47 4.48 -2.82
N SER A 325 -33.08 4.76 -1.57
CA SER A 325 -32.69 3.76 -0.56
C SER A 325 -33.71 2.62 -0.36
N ARG A 326 -35.00 2.83 -0.66
CA ARG A 326 -36.07 1.82 -0.60
C ARG A 326 -36.15 0.88 -1.82
N ASN A 327 -35.55 1.27 -2.94
CA ASN A 327 -35.51 0.54 -4.22
C ASN A 327 -34.07 0.16 -4.54
N THR A 328 -33.33 -0.43 -3.59
CA THR A 328 -32.11 -1.16 -3.96
C THR A 328 -32.54 -2.27 -4.93
N PRO A 329 -32.16 -2.20 -6.22
CA PRO A 329 -32.53 -3.25 -7.16
C PRO A 329 -32.00 -4.59 -6.62
N GLU A 330 -32.81 -5.64 -6.68
CA GLU A 330 -32.42 -7.00 -6.23
C GLU A 330 -31.10 -7.49 -6.85
N TYR A 331 -30.68 -6.85 -7.94
CA TYR A 331 -29.38 -6.97 -8.58
C TYR A 331 -28.18 -6.87 -7.62
N PHE A 332 -28.14 -5.88 -6.70
CA PHE A 332 -27.02 -5.75 -5.74
C PHE A 332 -27.02 -6.81 -4.64
N LYS A 333 -28.19 -7.39 -4.32
CA LYS A 333 -28.30 -8.45 -3.29
C LYS A 333 -27.79 -9.80 -3.79
N LYS A 334 -27.87 -10.07 -5.11
CA LYS A 334 -27.39 -11.33 -5.69
C LYS A 334 -25.85 -11.45 -5.71
N ALA A 335 -25.12 -10.34 -5.79
CA ALA A 335 -23.66 -10.34 -5.67
C ALA A 335 -23.19 -10.66 -4.24
N ALA A 336 -23.91 -10.18 -3.22
CA ALA A 336 -23.59 -10.43 -1.81
C ALA A 336 -24.06 -11.81 -1.29
N ASN A 337 -25.11 -12.38 -1.88
CA ASN A 337 -25.69 -13.69 -1.48
C ASN A 337 -25.18 -14.89 -2.29
N SER A 338 -24.08 -14.76 -3.04
CA SER A 338 -23.48 -15.88 -3.78
C SER A 338 -22.75 -16.92 -2.91
N LYS A 339 -22.84 -16.83 -1.57
CA LYS A 339 -22.35 -17.87 -0.65
C LYS A 339 -23.25 -19.11 -0.55
N GLY A 340 -24.37 -19.15 -1.29
CA GLY A 340 -25.34 -20.27 -1.25
C GLY A 340 -25.77 -20.87 -2.59
N SER A 341 -25.21 -20.45 -3.72
CA SER A 341 -25.50 -21.07 -5.03
C SER A 341 -24.49 -22.18 -5.33
N THR A 342 -24.98 -23.38 -5.68
CA THR A 342 -24.14 -24.52 -6.05
C THR A 342 -23.32 -24.29 -7.34
N HIS A 343 -23.60 -23.23 -8.11
CA HIS A 343 -22.74 -22.72 -9.18
C HIS A 343 -22.84 -21.18 -9.31
N PRO A 344 -21.82 -20.39 -8.96
CA PRO A 344 -21.82 -18.94 -9.17
C PRO A 344 -21.67 -18.60 -10.67
N THR A 345 -22.48 -17.68 -11.18
CA THR A 345 -22.30 -17.09 -12.53
C THR A 345 -20.94 -16.41 -12.62
N GLN A 346 -20.14 -16.75 -13.62
CA GLN A 346 -18.84 -16.14 -13.86
C GLN A 346 -18.98 -14.99 -14.87
N TYR A 347 -18.52 -13.79 -14.51
CA TYR A 347 -18.54 -12.63 -15.39
C TYR A 347 -17.21 -12.46 -16.13
N TYR A 348 -17.26 -11.91 -17.34
CA TYR A 348 -16.09 -11.48 -18.12
C TYR A 348 -16.35 -10.14 -18.83
N HIS A 349 -15.29 -9.42 -19.22
CA HIS A 349 -15.41 -8.15 -19.93
C HIS A 349 -14.77 -8.25 -21.33
N LEU A 350 -13.47 -7.99 -21.43
CA LEU A 350 -12.71 -7.98 -22.68
C LEU A 350 -12.04 -9.33 -22.91
N GLU A 351 -11.58 -9.99 -21.85
CA GLU A 351 -10.96 -11.30 -21.92
C GLU A 351 -11.91 -12.40 -21.41
N GLN A 352 -12.46 -13.19 -22.34
CA GLN A 352 -13.22 -14.39 -21.98
C GLN A 352 -12.31 -15.43 -21.29
N PRO A 353 -12.75 -16.05 -20.18
CA PRO A 353 -12.04 -17.17 -19.56
C PRO A 353 -11.93 -18.32 -20.56
N PHE A 354 -10.74 -18.88 -20.72
CA PHE A 354 -10.56 -20.08 -21.53
C PHE A 354 -11.36 -21.24 -20.90
N LEU A 355 -12.45 -21.64 -21.56
CA LEU A 355 -13.10 -22.92 -21.26
C LEU A 355 -12.17 -24.02 -21.77
N ILE A 356 -11.67 -24.86 -20.85
CA ILE A 356 -10.72 -25.95 -21.11
C ILE A 356 -11.30 -27.06 -22.02
N GLU A 357 -12.51 -26.93 -22.55
CA GLU A 357 -13.15 -28.06 -23.24
C GLU A 357 -12.79 -28.28 -24.70
N ASN A 358 -12.03 -27.42 -25.40
CA ASN A 358 -11.62 -27.73 -26.79
C ASN A 358 -10.34 -27.01 -27.23
N CYS A 359 -9.15 -27.53 -26.91
CA CYS A 359 -7.91 -27.21 -27.65
C CYS A 359 -6.90 -28.37 -27.58
N THR A 360 -7.07 -29.39 -28.42
CA THR A 360 -5.93 -30.12 -28.98
C THR A 360 -5.59 -29.44 -30.30
N ASN A 361 -4.82 -28.35 -30.28
CA ASN A 361 -4.16 -27.80 -31.47
C ASN A 361 -2.94 -26.99 -31.02
N GLU A 362 -1.76 -27.53 -31.28
CA GLU A 362 -0.45 -26.96 -30.93
C GLU A 362 -0.01 -25.77 -31.84
N GLU A 363 -0.91 -25.21 -32.65
CA GLU A 363 -0.57 -24.18 -33.64
C GLU A 363 -0.62 -22.73 -33.12
N ASP A 364 -1.33 -22.45 -32.01
CA ASP A 364 -1.53 -21.08 -31.49
C ASP A 364 -0.31 -20.49 -30.75
N ASP A 365 0.70 -21.31 -30.44
CA ASP A 365 1.84 -20.90 -29.62
C ASP A 365 2.94 -20.15 -30.43
N THR A 366 2.77 -20.07 -31.75
CA THR A 366 3.65 -19.29 -32.63
C THR A 366 3.15 -17.85 -32.84
N ALA A 367 1.84 -17.62 -32.73
CA ALA A 367 1.25 -16.29 -32.78
C ALA A 367 1.61 -15.48 -31.53
N THR A 368 1.63 -16.09 -30.34
CA THR A 368 1.95 -15.44 -29.07
C THR A 368 3.38 -14.87 -28.98
N LYS A 369 4.35 -15.48 -29.68
CA LYS A 369 5.76 -15.03 -29.69
C LYS A 369 6.02 -13.80 -30.56
N SER A 370 5.31 -13.66 -31.69
CA SER A 370 5.48 -12.51 -32.60
C SER A 370 4.85 -11.21 -32.08
N ILE A 371 3.94 -11.31 -31.08
CA ILE A 371 3.18 -10.17 -30.53
C ILE A 371 3.96 -9.44 -29.40
N SER A 372 5.10 -9.99 -28.95
CA SER A 372 5.95 -9.39 -27.91
C SER A 372 6.46 -7.97 -28.25
N GLU A 373 6.75 -7.67 -29.52
CA GLU A 373 7.29 -6.37 -29.96
C GLU A 373 6.24 -5.23 -29.91
N ILE A 374 4.98 -5.55 -30.16
CA ILE A 374 3.86 -4.58 -30.11
C ILE A 374 3.60 -4.17 -28.66
N TYR A 375 3.60 -5.14 -27.75
CA TYR A 375 3.46 -4.89 -26.31
C TYR A 375 4.62 -4.06 -25.76
N LEU A 376 5.85 -4.28 -26.26
CA LEU A 376 6.99 -3.46 -25.91
C LEU A 376 6.77 -1.98 -26.30
N THR A 377 6.17 -1.72 -27.46
CA THR A 377 5.84 -0.35 -27.88
C THR A 377 4.82 0.30 -26.94
N ARG A 378 3.82 -0.45 -26.46
CA ARG A 378 2.85 0.04 -25.46
C ARG A 378 3.51 0.33 -24.11
N LEU A 379 4.43 -0.52 -23.65
CA LEU A 379 5.21 -0.30 -22.42
C LEU A 379 6.06 0.97 -22.51
N ILE A 380 6.80 1.14 -23.62
CA ILE A 380 7.65 2.30 -23.86
C ILE A 380 6.81 3.58 -23.93
N THR A 381 5.65 3.52 -24.58
CA THR A 381 4.72 4.65 -24.67
C THR A 381 4.19 5.03 -23.30
N SER A 382 3.70 4.06 -22.54
CA SER A 382 3.20 4.27 -21.17
C SER A 382 4.28 4.86 -20.27
N LYS A 383 5.51 4.31 -20.31
CA LYS A 383 6.66 4.84 -19.58
C LYS A 383 6.95 6.29 -19.94
N ARG A 384 7.07 6.62 -21.23
CA ARG A 384 7.41 7.98 -21.67
C ARG A 384 6.39 9.00 -21.16
N MET A 385 5.11 8.65 -21.18
CA MET A 385 4.02 9.52 -20.73
C MET A 385 4.11 9.87 -19.25
N VAL A 386 4.54 8.93 -18.41
CA VAL A 386 4.64 9.13 -16.96
C VAL A 386 6.05 9.47 -16.46
N GLN A 387 7.06 9.48 -17.35
CA GLN A 387 8.48 9.59 -16.98
C GLN A 387 8.79 10.79 -16.08
N LYS A 388 8.21 11.96 -16.34
CA LYS A 388 8.45 13.15 -15.50
C LYS A 388 8.00 12.95 -14.05
N PHE A 389 6.91 12.23 -13.84
CA PHE A 389 6.38 11.94 -12.51
C PHE A 389 7.21 10.83 -11.82
N VAL A 390 7.70 9.87 -12.60
CA VAL A 390 8.69 8.88 -12.13
C VAL A 390 9.96 9.58 -11.68
N ASP A 391 10.51 10.49 -12.50
CA ASP A 391 11.68 11.31 -12.16
C ASP A 391 11.46 12.08 -10.86
N GLY A 392 10.38 12.86 -10.76
CA GLY A 392 10.08 13.65 -9.57
C GLY A 392 9.88 12.82 -8.31
N PHE A 393 9.28 11.63 -8.43
CA PHE A 393 9.16 10.70 -7.31
C PHE A 393 10.53 10.11 -6.90
N LEU A 394 11.31 9.55 -7.84
CA LEU A 394 12.62 8.96 -7.50
C LEU A 394 13.58 10.00 -6.94
N GLU A 395 13.61 11.21 -7.50
CA GLU A 395 14.42 12.31 -7.00
C GLU A 395 14.03 12.71 -5.56
N SER A 396 12.74 12.67 -5.23
CA SER A 396 12.27 12.90 -3.85
C SER A 396 12.73 11.81 -2.88
N VAL A 397 12.75 10.54 -3.31
CA VAL A 397 13.24 9.40 -2.49
C VAL A 397 14.75 9.47 -2.27
N ILE A 398 15.50 9.93 -3.28
CA ILE A 398 16.97 10.06 -3.25
C ILE A 398 17.39 11.40 -2.63
N CYS A 399 16.46 12.25 -2.20
CA CYS A 399 16.74 13.59 -1.66
C CYS A 399 17.62 14.42 -2.61
N ALA A 400 17.33 14.35 -3.91
CA ALA A 400 18.02 15.10 -4.96
C ALA A 400 17.24 16.38 -5.32
N ASN A 401 17.81 17.25 -6.16
CA ASN A 401 17.10 18.38 -6.79
C ASN A 401 16.28 19.28 -5.83
N GLY A 402 16.85 19.62 -4.68
CA GLY A 402 16.22 20.53 -3.71
C GLY A 402 15.37 19.86 -2.63
N PHE A 403 15.25 18.52 -2.63
CA PHE A 403 14.69 17.78 -1.51
C PHE A 403 15.73 17.61 -0.39
N GLU A 404 15.37 17.96 0.85
CA GLU A 404 16.22 17.75 2.02
C GLU A 404 16.08 16.34 2.59
N CYS A 405 17.19 15.80 3.08
CA CYS A 405 17.21 14.52 3.77
C CYS A 405 16.55 14.66 5.16
N PRO A 406 15.54 13.85 5.49
CA PRO A 406 14.82 14.01 6.75
C PRO A 406 15.72 13.71 7.95
N PRO A 407 15.60 14.46 9.06
CA PRO A 407 16.41 14.25 10.25
C PRO A 407 16.38 12.81 10.77
N LEU A 408 15.21 12.17 10.72
CA LEU A 408 15.05 10.78 11.13
C LEU A 408 15.89 9.80 10.28
N LEU A 409 15.99 10.00 8.97
CA LEU A 409 16.82 9.14 8.10
C LEU A 409 18.30 9.33 8.41
N LEU A 410 18.73 10.59 8.56
CA LEU A 410 20.11 10.94 8.90
C LEU A 410 20.51 10.29 10.22
N PHE A 411 19.69 10.45 11.26
CA PHE A 411 19.94 9.88 12.57
C PHE A 411 20.09 8.35 12.50
N VAL A 412 19.11 7.65 11.90
CA VAL A 412 19.14 6.18 11.80
C VAL A 412 20.35 5.69 11.00
N PHE A 413 20.70 6.37 9.89
CA PHE A 413 21.85 5.96 9.07
C PHE A 413 23.18 6.17 9.79
N HIS A 414 23.34 7.27 10.53
CA HIS A 414 24.52 7.47 11.38
C HIS A 414 24.56 6.48 12.53
N THR A 415 23.42 6.11 13.13
CA THR A 415 23.35 5.07 14.15
C THR A 415 23.83 3.71 13.62
N PHE A 416 23.48 3.33 12.38
CA PHE A 416 24.04 2.10 11.78
C PHE A 416 25.56 2.14 11.65
N ASP A 417 26.14 3.28 11.28
CA ASP A 417 27.60 3.45 11.23
C ASP A 417 28.21 3.33 12.62
N GLU A 418 27.59 3.92 13.64
CA GLU A 418 28.05 3.85 15.03
C GLU A 418 28.00 2.42 15.59
N ILE A 419 26.93 1.66 15.30
CA ILE A 419 26.81 0.26 15.70
C ILE A 419 27.93 -0.57 15.05
N ALA A 420 28.20 -0.36 13.76
CA ALA A 420 29.27 -1.07 13.06
C ALA A 420 30.64 -0.77 13.69
N ILE A 421 30.95 0.51 13.94
CA ILE A 421 32.19 0.95 14.57
C ILE A 421 32.33 0.35 15.98
N ARG A 422 31.27 0.42 16.80
CA ARG A 422 31.27 -0.09 18.19
C ARG A 422 31.55 -1.59 18.26
N ASN A 423 31.11 -2.34 17.25
CA ASN A 423 31.33 -3.78 17.16
C ASN A 423 32.58 -4.17 16.36
N ASN A 424 33.45 -3.21 16.01
CA ASN A 424 34.63 -3.42 15.17
C ASN A 424 34.32 -4.10 13.83
N PHE A 425 33.15 -3.83 13.26
CA PHE A 425 32.70 -4.39 11.99
C PHE A 425 33.05 -3.44 10.84
N MET A 426 33.97 -3.86 9.97
CA MET A 426 34.59 -3.00 8.95
C MET A 426 34.00 -3.16 7.53
N ASP A 427 32.98 -4.00 7.32
CA ASP A 427 32.38 -4.21 6.00
C ASP A 427 31.36 -3.11 5.67
N GLU A 428 31.84 -2.06 4.99
CA GLU A 428 31.02 -0.93 4.53
C GLU A 428 29.92 -1.35 3.55
N ILE A 429 30.10 -2.43 2.78
CA ILE A 429 29.10 -2.91 1.81
C ILE A 429 27.91 -3.51 2.56
N ALA A 430 28.16 -4.26 3.63
CA ALA A 430 27.12 -4.79 4.50
C ALA A 430 26.36 -3.67 5.23
N VAL A 431 27.06 -2.69 5.82
CA VAL A 431 26.41 -1.54 6.49
C VAL A 431 25.58 -0.71 5.51
N ARG A 432 26.09 -0.46 4.30
CA ARG A 432 25.32 0.15 3.21
C ARG A 432 24.07 -0.68 2.89
N SER A 433 24.18 -2.01 2.90
CA SER A 433 23.04 -2.89 2.66
C SER A 433 21.98 -2.77 3.75
N TRP A 434 22.34 -2.57 5.03
CA TRP A 434 21.38 -2.31 6.12
C TRP A 434 20.56 -1.05 5.83
N LYS A 435 21.26 0.04 5.47
CA LYS A 435 20.64 1.33 5.10
C LYS A 435 19.68 1.19 3.92
N VAL A 436 20.13 0.52 2.85
CA VAL A 436 19.32 0.30 1.64
C VAL A 436 18.12 -0.59 1.93
N ASN A 437 18.31 -1.69 2.66
CA ASN A 437 17.23 -2.63 2.96
C ASN A 437 16.15 -1.96 3.80
N LEU A 438 16.52 -1.20 4.83
CA LEU A 438 15.55 -0.43 5.62
C LEU A 438 14.82 0.61 4.76
N TRP A 439 15.57 1.49 4.09
CA TRP A 439 14.97 2.62 3.38
C TRP A 439 14.14 2.21 2.17
N ILE A 440 14.67 1.30 1.36
CA ILE A 440 14.04 0.91 0.10
C ILE A 440 13.11 -0.27 0.29
N LEU A 441 13.58 -1.38 0.85
CA LEU A 441 12.77 -2.61 0.93
C LEU A 441 11.68 -2.52 2.01
N ARG A 442 11.99 -1.96 3.18
CA ARG A 442 11.06 -1.95 4.32
C ARG A 442 10.13 -0.76 4.32
N PHE A 443 10.62 0.40 3.89
CA PHE A 443 9.81 1.61 3.83
C PHE A 443 9.22 1.84 2.44
N TRP A 444 10.01 2.23 1.42
CA TRP A 444 9.42 2.68 0.15
C TRP A 444 8.68 1.62 -0.65
N VAL A 445 9.20 0.40 -0.75
CA VAL A 445 8.50 -0.70 -1.45
C VAL A 445 7.17 -1.00 -0.75
N ASN A 446 7.14 -0.94 0.59
CA ASN A 446 5.91 -1.16 1.37
C ASN A 446 4.89 -0.04 1.18
N ILE A 447 5.33 1.23 1.21
CA ILE A 447 4.45 2.40 0.97
C ILE A 447 3.89 2.39 -0.46
N LEU A 448 4.70 2.06 -1.47
CA LEU A 448 4.23 1.98 -2.87
C LEU A 448 3.26 0.83 -3.10
N SER A 449 3.45 -0.29 -2.41
CA SER A 449 2.54 -1.45 -2.48
C SER A 449 1.21 -1.19 -1.78
N ASN A 450 1.20 -0.24 -0.84
CA ASN A 450 0.08 0.10 0.03
C ASN A 450 -0.12 1.61 0.09
N ILE A 451 -0.30 2.23 -1.07
CA ILE A 451 -0.39 3.68 -1.19
C ILE A 451 -1.58 4.27 -0.41
N ASP A 452 -2.62 3.46 -0.23
CA ASP A 452 -3.82 3.73 0.53
C ASP A 452 -3.60 3.74 2.05
N TYR A 453 -2.39 3.49 2.55
CA TYR A 453 -2.03 3.76 3.95
C TYR A 453 -1.85 5.26 4.21
N VAL A 454 -1.45 6.00 3.17
CA VAL A 454 -1.08 7.41 3.26
C VAL A 454 -2.08 8.29 2.51
N LEU A 455 -2.59 7.81 1.37
CA LEU A 455 -3.46 8.56 0.47
C LEU A 455 -4.87 7.97 0.42
N ASP A 456 -5.88 8.83 0.50
CA ASP A 456 -7.28 8.47 0.31
C ASP A 456 -7.62 8.38 -1.17
N VAL A 457 -7.22 7.26 -1.78
CA VAL A 457 -7.34 6.96 -3.20
C VAL A 457 -7.88 5.55 -3.45
N GLU A 458 -8.48 5.34 -4.62
CA GLU A 458 -8.94 4.02 -5.06
C GLU A 458 -7.74 3.11 -5.42
N ARG A 459 -7.76 1.85 -4.97
CA ARG A 459 -6.80 0.83 -5.42
C ARG A 459 -7.21 0.27 -6.78
N ILE A 460 -6.34 0.42 -7.78
CA ILE A 460 -6.59 -0.03 -9.15
C ILE A 460 -5.52 -1.06 -9.53
N PRO A 461 -5.87 -2.31 -9.89
CA PRO A 461 -4.90 -3.39 -10.10
C PRO A 461 -3.77 -3.07 -11.11
N ALA A 462 -4.09 -2.42 -12.23
CA ALA A 462 -3.09 -2.01 -13.21
C ALA A 462 -2.16 -0.90 -12.70
N VAL A 463 -2.68 0.02 -11.88
CA VAL A 463 -1.89 1.10 -11.25
C VAL A 463 -0.95 0.48 -10.21
N ASP A 464 -1.47 -0.37 -9.33
CA ASP A 464 -0.70 -1.09 -8.32
C ASP A 464 0.43 -1.91 -8.95
N SER A 465 0.13 -2.62 -10.04
CA SER A 465 1.11 -3.40 -10.79
C SER A 465 2.18 -2.53 -11.45
N SER A 466 1.84 -1.31 -11.85
CA SER A 466 2.79 -0.33 -12.41
C SER A 466 3.64 0.31 -11.30
N LEU A 467 3.05 0.61 -10.13
CA LEU A 467 3.77 1.05 -8.94
C LEU A 467 4.77 -0.01 -8.47
N ALA A 468 4.42 -1.30 -8.54
CA ALA A 468 5.32 -2.40 -8.22
C ALA A 468 6.55 -2.45 -9.16
N VAL A 469 6.39 -2.13 -10.44
CA VAL A 469 7.51 -2.00 -11.40
C VAL A 469 8.42 -0.84 -11.01
N ILE A 470 7.85 0.30 -10.59
CA ILE A 470 8.62 1.46 -10.13
C ILE A 470 9.35 1.15 -8.80
N ALA A 471 8.69 0.47 -7.86
CA ALA A 471 9.28 0.00 -6.62
C ALA A 471 10.47 -0.94 -6.88
N GLN A 472 10.33 -1.89 -7.82
CA GLN A 472 11.42 -2.76 -8.22
C GLN A 472 12.56 -1.99 -8.91
N THR A 473 12.24 -0.97 -9.69
CA THR A 473 13.23 -0.07 -10.29
C THR A 473 14.03 0.66 -9.21
N LEU A 474 13.37 1.13 -8.16
CA LEU A 474 14.02 1.76 -7.00
C LEU A 474 14.99 0.78 -6.29
N VAL A 475 14.60 -0.49 -6.13
CA VAL A 475 15.51 -1.54 -5.60
C VAL A 475 16.74 -1.71 -6.50
N ASP A 476 16.57 -1.76 -7.81
CA ASP A 476 17.68 -1.91 -8.76
C ASP A 476 18.61 -0.67 -8.80
N VAL A 477 18.05 0.53 -8.57
CA VAL A 477 18.77 1.80 -8.45
C VAL A 477 19.71 1.82 -7.23
N PHE A 478 19.25 1.33 -6.08
CA PHE A 478 20.06 1.27 -4.86
C PHE A 478 20.95 0.01 -4.75
N SER A 479 20.79 -0.96 -5.65
CA SER A 479 21.60 -2.18 -5.68
C SER A 479 23.05 -1.92 -6.10
N ASN A 480 23.99 -2.55 -5.39
CA ASN A 480 25.42 -2.54 -5.75
C ASN A 480 25.75 -3.48 -6.94
N ALA A 481 24.80 -4.30 -7.39
CA ALA A 481 25.04 -5.27 -8.46
C ALA A 481 25.03 -4.59 -9.85
N ASN A 482 26.10 -4.78 -10.61
CA ASN A 482 26.22 -4.33 -12.00
C ASN A 482 25.61 -5.37 -12.95
N HIS A 483 24.29 -5.40 -13.02
CA HIS A 483 23.59 -6.28 -13.94
C HIS A 483 23.75 -5.80 -15.39
N LYS A 484 24.26 -6.69 -16.26
CA LYS A 484 24.15 -6.51 -17.71
C LYS A 484 22.75 -6.97 -18.12
N PHE A 485 21.86 -6.02 -18.39
CA PHE A 485 20.54 -6.35 -18.90
C PHE A 485 20.65 -6.93 -20.31
N GLY A 486 20.05 -8.10 -20.51
CA GLY A 486 20.05 -8.85 -21.77
C GLY A 486 18.64 -9.28 -22.15
N LYS A 487 18.50 -10.08 -23.22
CA LYS A 487 17.19 -10.52 -23.73
C LYS A 487 16.35 -11.32 -22.71
N GLU A 488 17.02 -12.04 -21.81
CA GLU A 488 16.37 -12.83 -20.73
C GLU A 488 15.99 -12.00 -19.49
N SER A 489 16.30 -10.69 -19.49
CA SER A 489 15.94 -9.83 -18.35
C SER A 489 14.44 -9.49 -18.39
N PRO A 490 13.76 -9.41 -17.23
CA PRO A 490 12.37 -9.01 -17.19
C PRO A 490 12.13 -7.68 -17.93
N SER A 491 11.04 -7.58 -18.68
CA SER A 491 10.71 -6.40 -19.49
C SER A 491 10.66 -5.12 -18.67
N SER A 492 10.20 -5.19 -17.41
CA SER A 492 10.23 -4.07 -16.45
C SER A 492 11.64 -3.53 -16.20
N LYS A 493 12.65 -4.40 -16.12
CA LYS A 493 14.05 -4.00 -15.93
C LYS A 493 14.65 -3.40 -17.20
N LEU A 494 14.34 -4.01 -18.35
CA LEU A 494 14.76 -3.46 -19.65
C LEU A 494 14.17 -2.08 -19.90
N LEU A 495 12.92 -1.87 -19.47
CA LEU A 495 12.19 -0.62 -19.60
C LEU A 495 12.92 0.54 -18.92
N PHE A 496 13.50 0.33 -17.73
CA PHE A 496 14.20 1.36 -16.94
C PHE A 496 15.74 1.26 -16.95
N ALA A 497 16.34 0.38 -17.75
CA ALA A 497 17.78 0.11 -17.73
C ALA A 497 18.68 1.35 -17.90
N LYS A 498 18.28 2.31 -18.73
CA LYS A 498 19.02 3.58 -18.93
C LYS A 498 18.88 4.50 -17.72
N ASP A 499 17.68 4.60 -17.16
CA ASP A 499 17.40 5.47 -16.02
C ASP A 499 18.06 4.96 -14.75
N ILE A 500 18.10 3.63 -14.55
CA ILE A 500 18.81 2.99 -13.42
C ILE A 500 20.27 3.46 -13.37
N LYS A 501 20.97 3.49 -14.52
CA LYS A 501 22.35 3.97 -14.59
C LYS A 501 22.47 5.44 -14.22
N ARG A 502 21.51 6.28 -14.64
CA ARG A 502 21.46 7.71 -14.33
C ARG A 502 21.24 7.95 -12.83
N TYR A 503 20.24 7.29 -12.24
CA TYR A 503 19.92 7.47 -10.82
C TYR A 503 21.00 6.90 -9.89
N ARG A 504 21.73 5.86 -10.30
CA ARG A 504 22.86 5.33 -9.51
C ARG A 504 23.93 6.38 -9.20
N ILE A 505 24.12 7.35 -10.10
CA ILE A 505 25.03 8.49 -9.87
C ILE A 505 24.47 9.36 -8.73
N GLN A 506 23.18 9.70 -8.79
CA GLN A 506 22.51 10.48 -7.73
C GLN A 506 22.46 9.73 -6.40
N VAL A 507 22.32 8.40 -6.41
CA VAL A 507 22.39 7.57 -5.19
C VAL A 507 23.79 7.62 -4.57
N ALA A 508 24.85 7.63 -5.37
CA ALA A 508 26.20 7.81 -4.84
C ALA A 508 26.33 9.17 -4.13
N ASP A 509 25.75 10.21 -4.72
CA ASP A 509 25.70 11.56 -4.13
C ASP A 509 24.88 11.59 -2.85
N PHE A 510 23.72 10.93 -2.82
CA PHE A 510 22.88 10.78 -1.63
C PHE A 510 23.65 10.20 -0.44
N PHE A 511 24.33 9.07 -0.62
CA PHE A 511 25.10 8.46 0.47
C PHE A 511 26.30 9.32 0.89
N ARG A 512 26.96 9.99 -0.07
CA ARG A 512 28.04 10.92 0.22
C ARG A 512 27.55 12.11 1.03
N ASN A 513 26.42 12.71 0.65
CA ASN A 513 25.81 13.84 1.36
C ASN A 513 25.41 13.47 2.79
N ILE A 514 24.84 12.28 3.00
CA ILE A 514 24.53 11.77 4.34
C ILE A 514 25.80 11.58 5.17
N ALA A 515 26.86 11.01 4.59
CA ALA A 515 28.12 10.80 5.29
C ALA A 515 28.82 12.12 5.69
N THR A 516 28.70 13.17 4.86
CA THR A 516 29.26 14.50 5.16
C THR A 516 28.36 15.37 6.03
N SER A 517 27.08 15.01 6.19
CA SER A 517 26.14 15.79 6.99
C SER A 517 26.52 15.76 8.48
N PRO A 518 26.36 16.88 9.21
CA PRO A 518 26.62 16.90 10.64
C PRO A 518 25.69 15.91 11.36
N ARG A 519 26.20 15.30 12.43
CA ARG A 519 25.38 14.42 13.28
C ARG A 519 24.31 15.25 13.98
N LEU A 520 23.10 14.72 14.01
CA LEU A 520 21.99 15.32 14.75
C LEU A 520 22.21 15.15 16.26
N SER A 521 21.93 16.21 17.02
CA SER A 521 21.91 16.09 18.47
C SER A 521 20.71 15.24 18.91
N ILE A 522 20.87 14.55 20.05
CA ILE A 522 19.81 13.74 20.66
C ILE A 522 18.57 14.60 20.94
N GLU A 523 18.75 15.85 21.37
CA GLU A 523 17.67 16.79 21.64
C GLU A 523 16.87 17.16 20.38
N THR A 524 17.55 17.45 19.28
CA THR A 524 16.88 17.75 17.99
C THR A 524 16.16 16.53 17.45
N PHE A 525 16.74 15.34 17.61
CA PHE A 525 16.10 14.08 17.23
C PHE A 525 14.80 13.85 18.01
N TYR A 526 14.82 13.97 19.34
CA TYR A 526 13.62 13.78 20.14
C TYR A 526 12.59 14.91 19.94
N SER A 527 13.03 16.13 19.63
CA SER A 527 12.11 17.20 19.21
C SER A 527 11.35 16.82 17.93
N TYR A 528 12.03 16.22 16.95
CA TYR A 528 11.40 15.72 15.73
C TYR A 528 10.41 14.59 16.01
N ILE A 529 10.77 13.65 16.89
CA ILE A 529 9.90 12.55 17.30
C ILE A 529 8.66 13.07 18.06
N ALA A 530 8.83 14.07 18.93
CA ALA A 530 7.73 14.68 19.67
C ALA A 530 6.69 15.32 18.74
N VAL A 531 7.12 16.10 17.74
CA VAL A 531 6.23 16.64 16.70
C VAL A 531 5.53 15.52 15.92
N SER A 532 6.27 14.44 15.65
CA SER A 532 5.72 13.23 15.02
C SER A 532 4.72 12.49 15.91
N ALA A 533 4.63 12.78 17.21
CA ALA A 533 3.71 12.18 18.17
C ALA A 533 2.53 13.09 18.58
N GLU A 534 2.73 14.43 18.64
CA GLU A 534 1.83 15.46 19.22
C GLU A 534 0.37 15.52 18.70
N SER A 535 0.03 14.75 17.66
CA SER A 535 -1.30 14.73 17.04
C SER A 535 -1.94 13.35 16.95
N PHE A 536 -1.35 12.34 17.58
CA PHE A 536 -2.00 11.04 17.74
C PHE A 536 -2.93 11.06 18.95
N CYS A 537 -4.18 11.46 18.74
CA CYS A 537 -5.23 11.42 19.77
C CYS A 537 -5.96 10.06 19.71
N GLY A 538 -5.19 8.99 19.96
CA GLY A 538 -5.62 7.60 19.78
C GLY A 538 -5.73 6.82 21.08
N GLU A 539 -6.08 7.46 22.21
CA GLU A 539 -6.20 6.78 23.52
C GLU A 539 -6.96 5.46 23.41
N LYS A 540 -8.10 5.45 22.70
CA LYS A 540 -8.90 4.23 22.48
C LYS A 540 -8.16 3.14 21.68
N ILE A 541 -7.31 3.50 20.71
CA ILE A 541 -6.55 2.55 19.89
C ILE A 541 -5.45 1.90 20.71
N HIS A 542 -4.75 2.71 21.50
CA HIS A 542 -3.69 2.26 22.41
C HIS A 542 -4.22 1.21 23.38
N TYR A 543 -5.37 1.45 24.03
CA TYR A 543 -5.97 0.46 24.93
C TYR A 543 -6.36 -0.85 24.26
N VAL A 544 -6.89 -0.80 23.03
CA VAL A 544 -7.24 -2.02 22.27
C VAL A 544 -5.97 -2.84 21.99
N LEU A 545 -4.90 -2.19 21.52
CA LEU A 545 -3.63 -2.85 21.22
C LEU A 545 -2.96 -3.40 22.49
N GLN A 546 -3.06 -2.69 23.62
CA GLN A 546 -2.55 -3.17 24.91
C GLN A 546 -3.31 -4.39 25.43
N ASN A 547 -4.64 -4.42 25.28
CA ASN A 547 -5.43 -5.59 25.68
C ASN A 547 -5.10 -6.81 24.80
N ASP A 548 -5.00 -6.63 23.48
CA ASP A 548 -4.61 -7.71 22.56
C ASP A 548 -3.18 -8.20 22.86
N LEU A 549 -2.26 -7.30 23.23
CA LEU A 549 -0.90 -7.66 23.65
C LEU A 549 -0.90 -8.44 24.98
N TYR A 550 -1.74 -8.03 25.94
CA TYR A 550 -1.92 -8.74 27.19
C TYR A 550 -2.44 -10.16 26.95
N ASP A 551 -3.46 -10.33 26.12
CA ASP A 551 -4.02 -11.66 25.79
C ASP A 551 -2.98 -12.54 25.07
N TRP A 552 -2.17 -11.95 24.19
CA TRP A 552 -1.07 -12.64 23.56
C TRP A 552 -0.01 -13.09 24.59
N ILE A 553 0.38 -12.21 25.52
CA ILE A 553 1.34 -12.54 26.58
C ILE A 553 0.77 -13.59 27.53
N LYS A 554 -0.52 -13.53 27.88
CA LYS A 554 -1.18 -14.53 28.73
C LYS A 554 -1.17 -15.92 28.06
N SER A 555 -1.44 -15.96 26.76
CA SER A 555 -1.45 -17.21 25.98
C SER A 555 -0.06 -17.84 25.83
N ASN A 556 1.00 -17.02 25.79
CA ASN A 556 2.38 -17.48 25.58
C ASN A 556 3.24 -17.42 26.86
N GLY A 557 2.67 -16.98 27.98
CA GLY A 557 3.42 -16.57 29.17
C GLY A 557 4.15 -17.70 29.87
N PHE A 558 3.61 -18.93 29.84
CA PHE A 558 4.31 -20.09 30.39
C PHE A 558 5.62 -20.39 29.65
N SER A 559 5.63 -20.27 28.32
CA SER A 559 6.84 -20.45 27.52
C SER A 559 7.86 -19.34 27.80
N LEU A 560 7.38 -18.10 27.97
CA LEU A 560 8.23 -16.96 28.35
C LEU A 560 8.86 -17.16 29.74
N LEU A 561 8.08 -17.64 30.72
CA LEU A 561 8.58 -17.92 32.07
C LEU A 561 9.68 -18.98 32.08
N GLU A 562 9.51 -20.07 31.32
CA GLU A 562 10.52 -21.12 31.21
C GLU A 562 11.84 -20.55 30.67
N GLN A 563 11.78 -19.77 29.59
CA GLN A 563 12.95 -19.13 28.99
C GLN A 563 13.60 -18.07 29.89
N PHE A 564 12.80 -17.32 30.66
CA PHE A 564 13.32 -16.31 31.58
C PHE A 564 13.98 -16.95 32.81
N SER A 565 13.51 -18.12 33.26
CA SER A 565 14.06 -18.85 34.40
C SER A 565 15.46 -19.42 34.15
N ILE A 566 15.81 -19.68 32.88
CA ILE A 566 17.13 -20.16 32.47
C ILE A 566 18.20 -19.05 32.66
N ASN A 567 17.82 -17.77 32.53
CA ASN A 567 18.70 -16.63 32.74
C ASN A 567 18.70 -16.21 34.22
N GLN A 568 19.71 -16.63 34.98
CA GLN A 568 19.84 -16.45 36.44
C GLN A 568 20.15 -15.01 36.94
N CYS A 569 19.93 -13.95 36.15
CA CYS A 569 20.20 -12.58 36.59
C CYS A 569 19.19 -12.08 37.64
N ALA A 570 19.62 -11.16 38.53
CA ALA A 570 18.71 -10.54 39.51
C ALA A 570 17.62 -9.70 38.83
N GLU A 571 17.92 -9.08 37.68
CA GLU A 571 16.96 -8.29 36.89
C GLU A 571 15.83 -9.14 36.30
N THR A 572 16.07 -10.41 35.96
CA THR A 572 15.03 -11.32 35.47
C THR A 572 14.13 -11.85 36.58
N ARG A 573 14.56 -11.78 37.85
CA ARG A 573 13.74 -12.22 39.01
C ARG A 573 12.51 -11.33 39.21
N GLY A 574 12.64 -10.01 39.14
CA GLY A 574 11.49 -9.09 39.24
C GLY A 574 10.49 -9.24 38.09
N ILE A 575 11.00 -9.51 36.88
CA ILE A 575 10.19 -9.73 35.68
C ILE A 575 9.41 -11.05 35.78
N THR A 576 10.07 -12.13 36.23
CA THR A 576 9.46 -13.46 36.35
C THR A 576 8.39 -13.52 37.42
N GLU A 577 8.57 -12.85 38.56
CA GLU A 577 7.53 -12.78 39.60
C GLU A 577 6.32 -11.97 39.14
N CYS A 578 6.54 -10.83 38.45
CA CYS A 578 5.45 -10.04 37.89
C CYS A 578 4.68 -10.80 36.80
N LEU A 579 5.39 -11.51 35.91
CA LEU A 579 4.76 -12.33 34.87
C LEU A 579 3.98 -13.52 35.45
N LYS A 580 4.50 -14.19 36.49
CA LYS A 580 3.73 -15.22 37.23
C LYS A 580 2.46 -14.60 37.81
N TYR A 581 2.55 -13.43 38.44
CA TYR A 581 1.38 -12.77 39.01
C TYR A 581 0.31 -12.49 37.94
N LEU A 582 0.68 -11.96 36.79
CA LEU A 582 -0.25 -11.69 35.70
C LEU A 582 -0.91 -12.96 35.13
N LEU A 583 -0.19 -14.08 35.10
CA LEU A 583 -0.71 -15.37 34.61
C LEU A 583 -1.63 -16.06 35.62
N TYR A 584 -1.37 -15.94 36.91
CA TYR A 584 -2.09 -16.65 37.97
C TYR A 584 -3.19 -15.83 38.66
N TYR A 585 -3.07 -14.50 38.71
CA TYR A 585 -3.93 -13.64 39.56
C TYR A 585 -4.61 -12.48 38.82
N GLY A 586 -4.52 -12.39 37.49
CA GLY A 586 -5.03 -11.27 36.69
C GLY A 586 -6.55 -10.97 36.77
N GLU A 587 -7.32 -11.69 37.59
CA GLU A 587 -8.74 -11.44 37.84
C GLU A 587 -9.11 -11.14 39.31
N ILE A 588 -8.17 -11.19 40.28
CA ILE A 588 -8.51 -11.08 41.72
C ILE A 588 -7.65 -10.04 42.46
N ASP A 589 -8.33 -9.01 42.96
CA ASP A 589 -8.01 -8.04 44.03
C ASP A 589 -6.64 -7.30 44.03
N MET A 590 -6.69 -6.08 43.49
CA MET A 590 -5.65 -5.04 43.50
C MET A 590 -5.51 -4.28 44.83
N ASN A 591 -5.66 -4.93 45.99
CA ASN A 591 -5.57 -4.25 47.30
C ASN A 591 -4.43 -4.71 48.22
N HIS A 592 -3.60 -5.69 47.83
CA HIS A 592 -2.64 -6.28 48.79
C HIS A 592 -1.14 -6.09 48.53
N ILE A 593 -0.70 -5.37 47.49
CA ILE A 593 0.75 -5.19 47.20
C ILE A 593 1.14 -3.71 47.08
N TYR A 594 0.56 -2.84 47.92
CA TYR A 594 1.25 -1.60 48.31
C TYR A 594 1.89 -1.72 49.70
N ALA A 595 1.82 -2.89 50.34
CA ALA A 595 2.41 -3.14 51.65
C ALA A 595 3.80 -3.79 51.60
N ASP A 596 4.12 -4.63 50.60
CA ASP A 596 5.26 -5.56 50.72
C ASP A 596 6.44 -5.29 49.76
N VAL A 597 6.38 -4.30 48.87
CA VAL A 597 7.50 -3.97 47.94
C VAL A 597 8.28 -2.70 48.38
N GLN A 598 7.98 -2.14 49.56
CA GLN A 598 8.74 -1.03 50.13
C GLN A 598 9.79 -1.41 51.18
N LEU A 599 10.06 -2.70 51.40
CA LEU A 599 11.12 -3.16 52.30
C LEU A 599 11.82 -4.40 51.74
N GLU A 600 12.79 -4.19 50.84
CA GLU A 600 14.19 -4.69 50.90
C GLU A 600 14.98 -4.32 49.64
#